data_AF-A0A1R4LQ78-F1
#
_entry.id   AF-A0A1R4LQ78-F1
#
_cell.length_a   1.000
_cell.length_b   1.000
_cell.length_c   1.000
_cell.angle_alpha   90.00
_cell.angle_beta   90.00
_cell.angle_gamma   90.00
#
_symmetry.space_group_name_H-M   'P 1'
#
loop_
_entity.id
_entity.type
_entity.pdbx_description
1 polymer ?
#
loop_
_entity_poly.entity_id
_entity_poly.type
_entity_poly.pdbx_seq_one_letter_code
_entity_poly.pdbx_strand_id
1 'polypeptide(L)'
;MEFTTVEINAMRKELMNHAFSALVRRMPMNKCKAYEYIANYLGVKYSTVTNMVQKGISAKHASGLSAIAARFKTRMYHYQFAPTDAICLAWLEHDYRCDKGKHPSKHLFKHWDREMSKLHIYEDA
;
A
#
# COMPACT_ATOMS: atom_id res chain seq x y z
N MET A 1 -14.74 -7.73 14.33
CA MET A 1 -13.73 -6.71 14.68
C MET A 1 -13.95 -5.54 13.75
N GLU A 2 -14.14 -4.34 14.29
CA GLU A 2 -14.33 -3.13 13.48
C GLU A 2 -13.06 -2.27 13.51
N PHE A 3 -12.50 -2.01 12.34
CA PHE A 3 -11.35 -1.13 12.12
C PHE A 3 -11.81 0.29 11.82
N THR A 4 -10.99 1.28 12.19
CA THR A 4 -11.33 2.69 11.97
C THR A 4 -11.10 3.11 10.52
N THR A 5 -11.75 4.19 10.11
CA THR A 5 -11.49 4.83 8.80
C THR A 5 -10.02 5.24 8.65
N VAL A 6 -9.34 5.58 9.75
CA VAL A 6 -7.92 5.95 9.76
C VAL A 6 -7.06 4.73 9.44
N GLU A 7 -7.30 3.60 10.12
CA GLU A 7 -6.62 2.32 9.89
C GLU A 7 -6.81 1.84 8.44
N ILE A 8 -8.04 1.91 7.93
CA ILE A 8 -8.37 1.54 6.54
C ILE A 8 -7.62 2.43 5.54
N ASN A 9 -7.59 3.75 5.78
CA ASN A 9 -6.89 4.68 4.90
C ASN A 9 -5.36 4.48 4.95
N ALA A 10 -4.81 4.19 6.12
CA ALA A 10 -3.40 3.89 6.30
C ALA A 10 -3.01 2.60 5.57
N MET A 11 -3.79 1.53 5.76
CA MET A 11 -3.59 0.26 5.06
C MET A 11 -3.68 0.44 3.54
N ARG A 12 -4.68 1.18 3.05
CA ARG A 12 -4.81 1.46 1.62
C ARG A 12 -3.56 2.13 1.06
N LYS A 13 -3.01 3.11 1.79
CA LYS A 13 -1.80 3.83 1.40
C LYS A 13 -0.57 2.91 1.41
N GLU A 14 -0.44 2.05 2.40
CA GLU A 14 0.65 1.08 2.49
C GLU A 14 0.63 0.10 1.31
N LEU A 15 -0.52 -0.51 1.03
CA LEU A 15 -0.71 -1.42 -0.12
C LEU A 15 -0.42 -0.73 -1.45
N MET A 16 -0.93 0.49 -1.67
CA MET A 16 -0.64 1.29 -2.86
C MET A 16 0.87 1.56 -3.01
N ASN A 17 1.55 1.92 -1.92
CA ASN A 17 2.98 2.23 -1.93
C ASN A 17 3.83 0.99 -2.20
N HIS A 18 3.44 -0.16 -1.67
CA HIS A 18 4.08 -1.43 -1.98
C HIS A 18 3.92 -1.80 -3.46
N ALA A 19 2.70 -1.67 -4.00
CA ALA A 19 2.44 -1.90 -5.41
C ALA A 19 3.26 -0.96 -6.31
N PHE A 20 3.21 0.36 -6.04
CA PHE A 20 3.96 1.35 -6.81
C PHE A 20 5.47 1.09 -6.78
N SER A 21 6.02 0.80 -5.59
CA SER A 21 7.44 0.48 -5.41
C SER A 21 7.82 -0.82 -6.11
N ALA A 22 6.94 -1.83 -6.12
CA ALA A 22 7.15 -3.06 -6.87
C ALA A 22 7.18 -2.80 -8.38
N LEU A 23 6.24 -2.00 -8.92
CA LEU A 23 6.23 -1.61 -10.32
C LEU A 23 7.56 -0.95 -10.71
N VAL A 24 7.96 0.09 -9.98
CA VAL A 24 9.18 0.86 -10.26
C VAL A 24 10.43 -0.01 -10.23
N ARG A 25 10.54 -0.94 -9.27
CA ARG A 25 11.66 -1.89 -9.19
C ARG A 25 11.71 -2.89 -10.35
N ARG A 26 10.57 -3.19 -10.97
CA ARG A 26 10.47 -4.15 -12.08
C ARG A 26 10.70 -3.51 -13.45
N MET A 27 10.67 -2.18 -13.53
CA MET A 27 10.99 -1.47 -14.76
C MET A 27 12.50 -1.58 -15.05
N PRO A 28 12.91 -1.84 -16.31
CA PRO A 28 14.32 -2.03 -16.69
C PRO A 28 15.04 -0.68 -16.85
N MET A 29 14.89 0.20 -15.86
CA MET A 29 15.48 1.54 -15.85
C MET A 29 15.67 2.01 -14.40
N ASN A 30 16.52 3.01 -14.20
CA ASN A 30 16.70 3.58 -12.88
C ASN A 30 15.41 4.29 -12.40
N LYS A 31 15.34 4.52 -11.08
CA LYS A 31 14.15 5.10 -10.43
C LYS A 31 13.70 6.44 -11.03
N CYS A 32 14.64 7.34 -11.33
CA CYS A 32 14.32 8.65 -11.90
C CYS A 32 13.70 8.51 -13.29
N LYS A 33 14.31 7.70 -14.17
CA LYS A 33 13.78 7.40 -15.50
C LYS A 33 12.44 6.67 -15.46
N ALA A 34 12.24 5.78 -14.47
CA ALA A 34 10.96 5.11 -14.27
C ALA A 34 9.86 6.12 -13.92
N TYR A 35 10.15 7.10 -13.07
CA TYR A 35 9.20 8.15 -12.71
C TYR A 35 8.88 9.07 -13.88
N GLU A 36 9.87 9.46 -14.69
CA GLU A 36 9.67 10.20 -15.93
C GLU A 36 8.80 9.41 -16.92
N TYR A 37 9.07 8.12 -17.09
CA TYR A 37 8.26 7.24 -17.94
C TYR A 37 6.80 7.19 -17.48
N ILE A 38 6.57 6.98 -16.18
CA ILE A 38 5.23 6.95 -15.59
C ILE A 38 4.53 8.30 -15.79
N ALA A 39 5.23 9.42 -15.56
CA ALA A 39 4.68 10.76 -15.72
C ALA A 39 4.21 10.99 -17.16
N ASN A 40 5.07 10.67 -18.13
CA ASN A 40 4.78 10.80 -19.56
C ASN A 40 3.61 9.89 -19.97
N TYR A 41 3.60 8.64 -19.51
CA TYR A 41 2.55 7.68 -19.83
C TYR A 41 1.18 8.10 -19.29
N LEU A 42 1.14 8.64 -18.07
CA LEU A 42 -0.09 9.07 -17.42
C LEU A 42 -0.52 10.49 -17.82
N GLY A 43 0.30 11.22 -18.58
CA GLY A 43 0.03 12.62 -18.93
C GLY A 43 0.04 13.57 -17.71
N VAL A 44 0.91 13.31 -16.73
CA VAL A 44 1.02 14.11 -15.50
C VAL A 44 2.44 14.65 -15.30
N LYS A 45 2.59 15.59 -14.35
CA LYS A 45 3.91 16.13 -14.00
C LYS A 45 4.73 15.09 -13.24
N TYR A 46 6.05 15.16 -13.37
CA TYR A 46 6.99 14.36 -12.56
C TYR A 46 6.72 14.50 -11.06
N SER A 47 6.43 15.73 -10.60
CA SER A 47 6.07 16.01 -9.21
C SER A 47 4.78 15.31 -8.75
N THR A 48 3.86 15.00 -9.66
CA THR A 48 2.67 14.20 -9.35
C THR A 48 3.09 12.76 -9.04
N VAL A 49 4.00 12.18 -9.82
CA VAL A 49 4.50 10.80 -9.62
C VAL A 49 5.30 10.68 -8.33
N THR A 50 6.15 11.66 -8.01
CA THR A 50 6.88 11.66 -6.71
C THR A 50 5.92 11.80 -5.53
N ASN A 51 4.86 12.60 -5.68
CA ASN A 51 3.82 12.75 -4.66
C ASN A 51 3.00 11.46 -4.46
N MET A 52 2.87 10.58 -5.46
CA MET A 52 2.15 9.30 -5.29
C MET A 52 2.78 8.44 -4.21
N VAL A 53 4.11 8.48 -4.05
CA VAL A 53 4.83 7.75 -2.99
C VAL A 53 4.48 8.28 -1.60
N GLN A 54 4.28 9.59 -1.48
CA GLN A 54 4.06 10.26 -0.19
C GLN A 54 2.60 10.31 0.21
N LYS A 55 1.70 10.52 -0.76
CA LYS A 55 0.27 10.79 -0.54
C LYS A 55 -0.64 9.65 -0.98
N GLY A 56 -0.10 8.61 -1.61
CA GLY A 56 -0.88 7.53 -2.22
C GLY A 56 -1.23 7.82 -3.67
N ILE A 57 -1.69 6.78 -4.37
CA ILE A 57 -2.08 6.84 -5.77
C ILE A 57 -3.54 7.28 -5.86
N SER A 58 -3.85 8.26 -6.71
CA SER A 58 -5.26 8.55 -7.02
C SER A 58 -5.85 7.43 -7.87
N ALA A 59 -7.07 6.98 -7.56
CA ALA A 59 -7.73 5.89 -8.27
C ALA A 59 -7.76 6.06 -9.80
N LYS A 60 -7.85 7.31 -10.29
CA LYS A 60 -7.80 7.63 -11.73
C LYS A 60 -6.51 7.18 -12.44
N HIS A 61 -5.43 6.98 -11.70
CA HIS A 61 -4.14 6.54 -12.25
C HIS A 61 -3.93 5.02 -12.19
N ALA A 62 -4.76 4.29 -11.45
CA ALA A 62 -4.58 2.85 -11.22
C ALA A 62 -4.61 2.03 -12.51
N SER A 63 -5.56 2.30 -13.42
CA SER A 63 -5.63 1.64 -14.73
C SER A 63 -4.38 1.90 -15.57
N GLY A 64 -3.88 3.14 -15.56
CA GLY A 64 -2.65 3.50 -16.27
C GLY A 64 -1.43 2.77 -15.72
N LEU A 65 -1.28 2.70 -14.39
CA LEU A 65 -0.19 1.96 -13.75
C LEU A 65 -0.26 0.45 -14.02
N SER A 66 -1.46 -0.13 -14.04
CA SER A 66 -1.68 -1.52 -14.44
C SER A 66 -1.25 -1.77 -15.90
N ALA A 67 -1.55 -0.84 -16.80
CA ALA A 67 -1.13 -0.93 -18.19
C ALA A 67 0.40 -0.81 -18.36
N ILE A 68 1.05 0.06 -17.58
CA ILE A 68 2.51 0.13 -17.52
C ILE A 68 3.10 -1.21 -17.06
N ALA A 69 2.57 -1.81 -15.99
CA ALA A 69 3.03 -3.11 -15.51
C ALA A 69 2.95 -4.18 -16.61
N ALA A 70 1.82 -4.23 -17.33
CA ALA A 70 1.62 -5.15 -18.45
C ALA A 70 2.65 -4.94 -19.58
N ARG A 71 2.99 -3.70 -19.93
CA ARG A 71 4.03 -3.38 -20.93
C ARG A 71 5.41 -3.95 -20.55
N PHE A 72 5.72 -3.96 -19.26
CA PHE A 72 6.95 -4.54 -18.73
C PHE A 72 6.79 -6.01 -18.30
N LYS A 73 5.77 -6.72 -18.81
CA LYS A 73 5.49 -8.13 -18.50
C LYS A 73 5.42 -8.42 -16.99
N THR A 74 5.03 -7.43 -16.20
CA THR A 74 4.87 -7.55 -14.76
C THR A 74 3.40 -7.74 -14.43
N ARG A 75 3.06 -8.85 -13.79
CA ARG A 75 1.68 -9.18 -13.42
C ARG A 75 1.24 -8.33 -12.23
N MET A 76 0.62 -7.19 -12.51
CA MET A 76 -0.01 -6.33 -11.52
C MET A 76 -1.40 -5.90 -11.96
N TYR A 77 -2.29 -5.71 -11.00
CA TYR A 77 -3.71 -5.50 -11.20
C TYR A 77 -4.17 -4.16 -10.66
N HIS A 78 -5.27 -3.66 -11.23
CA HIS A 78 -5.90 -2.40 -10.83
C HIS A 78 -6.09 -2.28 -9.31
N TYR A 79 -6.62 -3.31 -8.67
CA TYR A 79 -6.93 -3.31 -7.23
C TYR A 79 -5.68 -3.21 -6.34
N GLN A 80 -4.47 -3.44 -6.87
CA GLN A 80 -3.23 -3.22 -6.11
C GLN A 80 -2.84 -1.73 -6.08
N PHE A 81 -3.22 -0.98 -7.12
CA PHE A 81 -3.00 0.47 -7.20
C PHE A 81 -4.21 1.28 -6.71
N ALA A 82 -5.39 0.67 -6.59
CA ALA A 82 -6.58 1.22 -5.97
C ALA A 82 -7.30 0.16 -5.11
N PRO A 83 -6.76 -0.16 -3.91
CA PRO A 83 -7.35 -1.17 -3.04
C PRO A 83 -8.74 -0.76 -2.54
N THR A 84 -9.67 -1.71 -2.58
CA THR A 84 -11.01 -1.56 -2.02
C THR A 84 -10.99 -1.71 -0.50
N ASP A 85 -12.05 -1.28 0.16
CA ASP A 85 -12.21 -1.43 1.62
C ASP A 85 -12.16 -2.90 2.02
N ALA A 86 -12.78 -3.79 1.25
CA ALA A 86 -12.73 -5.23 1.50
C ALA A 86 -11.29 -5.79 1.50
N ILE A 87 -10.43 -5.32 0.57
CA ILE A 87 -9.01 -5.68 0.54
C ILE A 87 -8.29 -5.13 1.76
N CYS A 88 -8.55 -3.87 2.13
CA CYS A 88 -7.92 -3.24 3.28
C CYS A 88 -8.31 -3.95 4.59
N LEU A 89 -9.59 -4.29 4.76
CA LEU A 89 -10.09 -5.01 5.92
C LEU A 89 -9.46 -6.41 6.05
N ALA A 90 -9.32 -7.14 4.94
CA ALA A 90 -8.69 -8.46 4.95
C ALA A 90 -7.20 -8.37 5.36
N TRP A 91 -6.47 -7.37 4.87
CA TRP A 91 -5.07 -7.14 5.27
C TRP A 91 -4.95 -6.68 6.71
N LEU A 92 -5.81 -5.76 7.17
CA LEU A 92 -5.84 -5.34 8.56
C LEU A 92 -6.16 -6.50 9.50
N GLU A 93 -7.07 -7.40 9.12
CA GLU A 93 -7.37 -8.59 9.93
C GLU A 93 -6.17 -9.55 10.00
N HIS A 94 -5.46 -9.73 8.88
CA HIS A 94 -4.23 -10.50 8.85
C HIS A 94 -3.16 -9.88 9.76
N ASP A 95 -2.86 -8.60 9.59
CA ASP A 95 -1.84 -7.89 10.35
C ASP A 95 -2.20 -7.82 11.83
N TYR A 96 -3.48 -7.62 12.18
CA TYR A 96 -3.93 -7.65 13.56
C TYR A 96 -3.65 -9.01 14.22
N ARG A 97 -3.97 -10.11 13.54
CA ARG A 97 -3.67 -11.47 14.04
C ARG A 97 -2.17 -11.70 14.19
N CYS A 98 -1.37 -11.13 13.29
CA CYS A 98 0.08 -11.21 13.36
C CYS A 98 0.67 -10.32 14.47
N ASP A 99 0.08 -9.17 14.76
CA ASP A 99 0.64 -8.16 15.66
C ASP A 99 0.15 -8.31 17.11
N LYS A 100 -1.02 -8.91 17.32
CA LYS A 100 -1.63 -9.07 18.66
C LYS A 100 -0.66 -9.77 19.62
N GLY A 101 -0.43 -9.15 20.78
CA GLY A 101 0.45 -9.69 21.82
C GLY A 101 1.95 -9.51 21.56
N LYS A 102 2.35 -8.90 20.44
CA LYS A 102 3.75 -8.57 20.17
C LYS A 102 4.14 -7.23 20.79
N HIS A 103 5.40 -7.14 21.22
CA HIS A 103 5.98 -5.86 21.61
C HIS A 103 6.09 -4.91 20.41
N PRO A 104 5.85 -3.60 20.61
CA PRO A 104 6.01 -2.60 19.56
C PRO A 104 7.35 -2.75 18.83
N SER A 105 7.28 -2.95 17.51
CA SER A 105 8.47 -3.09 16.67
C SER A 105 8.25 -2.42 15.31
N LYS A 106 9.35 -2.16 14.58
CA LYS A 106 9.30 -1.56 13.24
C LYS A 106 8.56 -2.42 12.20
N HIS A 107 8.31 -3.69 12.52
CA HIS A 107 7.66 -4.68 11.67
C HIS A 107 6.16 -4.81 11.92
N LEU A 108 5.63 -4.18 12.98
CA LEU A 108 4.19 -4.12 13.21
C LEU A 108 3.58 -3.00 12.37
N PHE A 109 2.30 -3.14 12.07
CA PHE A 109 1.52 -2.07 11.47
C PHE A 109 1.52 -0.86 12.41
N LYS A 110 1.92 0.31 11.90
CA LYS A 110 2.24 1.49 12.73
C LYS A 110 1.05 2.41 12.99
N HIS A 111 -0.09 2.08 12.42
CA HIS A 111 -1.28 2.93 12.40
C HIS A 111 -2.44 2.30 13.17
N TRP A 112 -2.16 1.37 14.08
CA TRP A 112 -3.15 0.90 15.03
C TRP A 112 -3.64 2.08 15.88
N ASP A 113 -4.93 2.36 15.85
CA ASP A 113 -5.53 3.38 16.72
C ASP A 113 -5.65 2.87 18.16
N ARG A 114 -5.65 1.54 18.34
CA ARG A 114 -5.70 0.87 19.65
C ARG A 114 -4.30 0.48 20.10
N GLU A 115 -4.01 0.65 21.39
CA GLU A 115 -2.78 0.10 21.98
C GLU A 115 -2.81 -1.43 21.97
N MET A 116 -2.11 -2.02 21.01
CA MET A 116 -1.97 -3.47 20.85
C MET A 116 -1.29 -4.16 22.05
N SER A 117 -0.57 -3.40 22.87
CA SER A 117 0.14 -3.85 24.09
C SER A 117 -0.75 -3.98 25.33
N LYS A 118 -1.96 -3.42 25.34
CA LYS A 118 -2.87 -3.48 26.53
C LYS A 118 -3.79 -4.68 26.56
N LEU A 119 -3.81 -5.50 25.51
CA LEU A 119 -4.49 -6.80 25.52
C LEU A 119 -3.52 -7.87 26.04
N HIS A 120 -3.13 -7.76 27.31
CA HIS A 120 -2.68 -8.92 28.05
C HIS A 120 -3.85 -9.90 28.10
N ILE A 121 -3.81 -10.91 27.25
CA ILE A 121 -4.68 -12.07 27.37
C ILE A 121 -4.23 -12.75 28.66
N TYR A 122 -5.09 -12.78 29.68
CA TYR A 122 -5.04 -13.86 30.65
C TYR A 122 -5.19 -15.13 29.82
N GLU A 123 -4.09 -15.85 29.62
CA GLU A 123 -4.18 -17.23 29.15
C GLU A 123 -4.96 -17.97 30.23
N ASP A 124 -6.19 -18.38 29.91
CA ASP A 124 -6.96 -19.29 30.74
C ASP A 124 -6.11 -20.56 30.94
N ALA A 125 -5.69 -20.76 32.19
CA ALA A 125 -5.06 -21.99 32.68
C ALA A 125 -6.11 -23.04 33.02
#